data_AF-A0A3N5UEE3-F1
#
_entry.id   AF-A0A3N5UEE3-F1
#
_cell.length_a   1.000
_cell.length_b   1.000
_cell.length_c   1.000
_cell.angle_alpha   90.00
_cell.angle_beta   90.00
_cell.angle_gamma   90.00
#
_symmetry.space_group_name_H-M   'P 1'
#
loop_
_entity.id
_entity.type
_entity.pdbx_description
1 polymer ?
#
loop_
_entity_poly.entity_id
_entity_poly.type
_entity_poly.pdbx_seq_one_letter_code
_entity_poly.pdbx_strand_id
1 'polypeptide(L)'
;MADNKSAPSSGQDYVVIESGKTSLKDLYTKEDWMAIWMGFTILIVGLIIYFLNPPDKMQENFDKFNTTMKEEAAKAPFKTIAWHQASDSKNRIRARDQSFGKTIQEFLNAPSRWASNPVDALYRSKADADAMNAPFKEAAEKAKTAQEAAIAKAKEAEKAAGAAAFKDSDLNKKAEAEIAAWLKAKDAASKANAKVGNKPYNRLPYLVGAAIILGLFFGIGKAIMGQSFGRFFIGFFFVFALAVLAYMAEQQATMSHYGFGFPLWAIIFGILISNTVGTPKWVMPAVSTEYYIKTGLVLLGAEILFNKILAIGKPGIFIAWICTPITLILTYWFGQRIVKMPSKTLNITISADMSVCGVSAAIATAAACRAKKEELTLAIGLSMVFTAICMVGQPAFAKLVGMDQILAGAWMGSTIDSTGAVAAAGAFYGQKALYVAATVKMIQNILIGVIAFAVAVYWCAKVDCVPGQQVSWWEIWYRFPKFVIGFMLASVIFSIIDGSVSADYSTAMIDQGVLRGWSRLLREW
;
A
#
# COMPACT_ATOMS: atom_id res chain seq x y z
N MET A 1 -34.17 -41.62 -23.79
CA MET A 1 -32.82 -41.27 -24.27
C MET A 1 -32.94 -40.03 -25.14
N ALA A 2 -32.54 -38.89 -24.61
CA ALA A 2 -32.34 -37.66 -25.37
C ALA A 2 -31.30 -36.84 -24.59
N ASP A 3 -30.04 -36.96 -25.03
CA ASP A 3 -28.90 -36.19 -24.52
C ASP A 3 -29.09 -34.73 -24.88
N ASN A 4 -29.37 -33.89 -23.88
CA ASN A 4 -29.30 -32.44 -24.03
C ASN A 4 -27.89 -31.99 -23.61
N LYS A 5 -26.93 -32.09 -24.53
CA LYS A 5 -25.62 -31.45 -24.38
C LYS A 5 -25.82 -29.94 -24.51
N SER A 6 -25.86 -29.25 -23.38
CA SER A 6 -25.67 -27.80 -23.36
C SER A 6 -24.27 -27.49 -23.88
N ALA A 7 -24.22 -26.73 -24.97
CA ALA A 7 -22.98 -26.16 -25.50
C ALA A 7 -22.31 -25.27 -24.43
N PRO A 8 -20.97 -25.22 -24.35
CA PRO A 8 -20.28 -24.27 -23.48
C PRO A 8 -20.58 -22.86 -24.01
N SER A 9 -21.19 -22.02 -23.16
CA SER A 9 -21.40 -20.60 -23.47
C SER A 9 -20.06 -19.95 -23.76
N SER A 10 -19.87 -19.52 -25.01
CA SER A 10 -18.71 -18.76 -25.46
C SER A 10 -18.65 -17.39 -24.76
N GLY A 11 -17.47 -17.05 -24.24
CA GLY A 11 -16.97 -15.67 -24.19
C GLY A 11 -17.43 -14.76 -23.04
N GLN A 12 -17.40 -15.20 -21.77
CA GLN A 12 -17.43 -14.25 -20.64
C GLN A 12 -16.29 -14.58 -19.66
N ASP A 13 -15.23 -13.76 -19.71
CA ASP A 13 -14.07 -13.83 -18.82
C ASP A 13 -14.43 -13.25 -17.43
N TYR A 14 -15.03 -14.09 -16.58
CA TYR A 14 -15.26 -13.80 -15.16
C TYR A 14 -13.95 -13.87 -14.36
N VAL A 15 -13.84 -13.13 -13.25
CA VAL A 15 -12.63 -13.05 -12.38
C VAL A 15 -12.47 -14.26 -11.42
N VAL A 16 -13.42 -15.21 -11.39
CA VAL A 16 -13.22 -16.53 -10.75
C VAL A 16 -14.09 -17.55 -11.48
N ILE A 17 -13.49 -18.63 -11.99
CA ILE A 17 -14.20 -19.79 -12.51
C ILE A 17 -13.69 -21.00 -11.75
N GLU A 18 -14.53 -21.64 -10.93
CA GLU A 18 -14.39 -23.07 -10.60
C GLU A 18 -15.55 -23.56 -9.73
N SER A 19 -16.38 -24.45 -10.30
CA SER A 19 -17.38 -25.23 -9.56
C SER A 19 -17.09 -26.72 -9.75
N GLY A 20 -16.57 -27.39 -8.73
CA GLY A 20 -16.32 -28.84 -8.77
C GLY A 20 -15.79 -29.39 -7.45
N LYS A 21 -16.10 -30.66 -7.17
CA LYS A 21 -15.66 -31.41 -5.98
C LYS A 21 -14.14 -31.29 -5.81
N THR A 22 -13.68 -30.92 -4.60
CA THR A 22 -12.25 -30.70 -4.31
C THR A 22 -11.52 -32.03 -4.18
N SER A 23 -10.56 -32.29 -5.06
CA SER A 23 -9.58 -33.37 -4.92
C SER A 23 -8.31 -32.88 -4.22
N LEU A 24 -7.48 -33.75 -3.63
CA LEU A 24 -6.18 -33.33 -3.08
C LEU A 24 -5.23 -32.78 -4.15
N LYS A 25 -5.40 -33.18 -5.42
CA LYS A 25 -4.65 -32.66 -6.55
C LYS A 25 -4.98 -31.19 -6.82
N ASP A 26 -6.22 -30.80 -6.52
CA ASP A 26 -6.71 -29.45 -6.69
C ASP A 26 -5.97 -28.42 -5.83
N LEU A 27 -5.38 -28.85 -4.71
CA LEU A 27 -4.61 -27.99 -3.80
C LEU A 27 -3.34 -27.40 -4.45
N TYR A 28 -2.91 -27.91 -5.59
CA TYR A 28 -1.76 -27.39 -6.32
C TYR A 28 -2.01 -27.24 -7.82
N THR A 29 -3.10 -27.77 -8.38
CA THR A 29 -3.44 -27.55 -9.79
C THR A 29 -4.46 -26.43 -10.02
N LYS A 30 -5.26 -26.06 -9.01
CA LYS A 30 -6.22 -24.95 -9.13
C LYS A 30 -5.56 -23.61 -8.87
N GLU A 31 -5.99 -22.60 -9.61
CA GLU A 31 -5.36 -21.29 -9.58
C GLU A 31 -5.46 -20.61 -8.21
N ASP A 32 -6.62 -20.71 -7.55
CA ASP A 32 -6.81 -20.12 -6.22
C ASP A 32 -5.82 -20.70 -5.20
N TRP A 33 -5.65 -22.02 -5.18
CA TRP A 33 -4.73 -22.68 -4.26
C TRP A 33 -3.27 -22.40 -4.62
N MET A 34 -2.93 -22.39 -5.91
CA MET A 34 -1.60 -22.01 -6.35
C MET A 34 -1.27 -20.57 -5.92
N ALA A 35 -2.21 -19.62 -6.07
CA ALA A 35 -2.02 -18.24 -5.61
C ALA A 35 -1.76 -18.15 -4.09
N ILE A 36 -2.44 -18.97 -3.28
CA ILE A 36 -2.17 -19.10 -1.84
C ILE A 36 -0.73 -19.56 -1.61
N TRP A 37 -0.30 -20.66 -2.25
CA TRP A 37 1.06 -21.16 -2.11
C TRP A 37 2.11 -20.15 -2.53
N MET A 38 1.90 -19.45 -3.65
CA MET A 38 2.81 -18.41 -4.12
C MET A 38 2.89 -17.24 -3.13
N GLY A 39 1.74 -16.76 -2.64
CA GLY A 39 1.69 -15.70 -1.64
C GLY A 39 2.39 -16.09 -0.36
N PHE A 40 2.11 -17.27 0.19
CA PHE A 40 2.77 -17.77 1.41
C PHE A 40 4.27 -18.02 1.20
N THR A 41 4.69 -18.49 0.02
CA THR A 41 6.12 -18.66 -0.29
C THR A 41 6.84 -17.32 -0.21
N ILE A 42 6.28 -16.26 -0.82
CA ILE A 42 6.82 -14.91 -0.72
C ILE A 42 6.88 -14.46 0.75
N LEU A 43 5.80 -14.64 1.52
CA LEU A 43 5.76 -14.21 2.92
C LEU A 43 6.78 -14.96 3.79
N ILE A 44 6.91 -16.27 3.62
CA ILE A 44 7.86 -17.12 4.35
C ILE A 44 9.30 -16.72 4.00
N VAL A 45 9.61 -16.51 2.71
CA VAL A 45 10.94 -16.05 2.30
C VAL A 45 11.26 -14.68 2.92
N GLY A 46 10.29 -13.77 2.96
CA GLY A 46 10.44 -12.48 3.64
C GLY A 46 10.73 -12.62 5.13
N LEU A 47 9.98 -13.48 5.83
CA LEU A 47 10.21 -13.79 7.24
C LEU A 47 11.61 -14.35 7.46
N ILE A 48 12.04 -15.34 6.67
CA ILE A 48 13.37 -15.95 6.75
C ILE A 48 14.46 -14.89 6.55
N ILE A 49 14.38 -14.10 5.48
CA ILE A 49 15.40 -13.09 5.16
C ILE A 49 15.56 -12.09 6.30
N TYR A 50 14.45 -11.51 6.78
CA TYR A 50 14.53 -10.44 7.77
C TYR A 50 14.81 -10.97 9.19
N PHE A 51 14.17 -12.06 9.63
CA PHE A 51 14.36 -12.57 10.99
C PHE A 51 15.74 -13.20 11.20
N LEU A 52 16.36 -13.75 10.15
CA LEU A 52 17.74 -14.24 10.25
C LEU A 52 18.79 -13.12 10.22
N ASN A 53 18.40 -11.90 9.80
CA ASN A 53 19.32 -10.76 9.66
C ASN A 53 18.78 -9.50 10.38
N PRO A 54 18.56 -9.54 11.70
CA PRO A 54 18.15 -8.36 12.45
C PRO A 54 19.28 -7.31 12.49
N PRO A 55 18.95 -6.00 12.46
CA PRO A 55 19.90 -4.93 12.76
C PRO A 55 20.78 -5.18 14.00
N ASP A 56 22.06 -4.84 13.87
CA ASP A 56 23.05 -5.00 14.94
C ASP A 56 22.62 -4.31 16.23
N LYS A 57 22.76 -5.05 17.35
CA LYS A 57 22.43 -4.57 18.70
C LYS A 57 21.03 -3.97 18.80
N MET A 58 20.06 -4.46 18.01
CA MET A 58 18.71 -3.91 17.97
C MET A 58 18.07 -3.79 19.35
N GLN A 59 18.05 -4.88 20.12
CA GLN A 59 17.41 -4.93 21.43
C GLN A 59 18.09 -3.96 22.40
N GLU A 60 19.41 -4.01 22.50
CA GLU A 60 20.23 -3.11 23.33
C GLU A 60 19.98 -1.63 22.97
N ASN A 61 19.90 -1.32 21.67
CA ASN A 61 19.61 0.02 21.20
C ASN A 61 18.18 0.46 21.56
N PHE A 62 17.17 -0.42 21.41
CA PHE A 62 15.81 -0.11 21.85
C PHE A 62 15.73 0.13 23.35
N ASP A 63 16.34 -0.73 24.15
CA ASP A 63 16.35 -0.60 25.61
C ASP A 63 17.06 0.69 26.04
N LYS A 64 18.19 1.03 25.40
CA LYS A 64 18.91 2.28 25.60
C LYS A 64 18.04 3.50 25.28
N PHE A 65 17.40 3.52 24.11
CA PHE A 65 16.59 4.67 23.69
C PHE A 65 15.29 4.79 24.49
N ASN A 66 14.63 3.68 24.80
CA ASN A 66 13.44 3.67 25.65
C ASN A 66 13.76 4.13 27.08
N THR A 67 14.87 3.67 27.65
CA THR A 67 15.35 4.13 28.96
C THR A 67 15.63 5.64 28.93
N THR A 68 16.38 6.12 27.93
CA THR A 68 16.63 7.56 27.74
C THR A 68 15.32 8.34 27.66
N MET A 69 14.38 7.91 26.83
CA MET A 69 13.10 8.60 26.69
C MET A 69 12.27 8.61 27.98
N LYS A 70 12.29 7.52 28.76
CA LYS A 70 11.56 7.42 30.02
C LYS A 70 12.18 8.31 31.10
N GLU A 71 13.51 8.29 31.23
CA GLU A 71 14.24 9.14 32.16
C GLU A 71 14.04 10.62 31.85
N GLU A 72 14.19 11.01 30.58
CA GLU A 72 14.01 12.39 30.16
C GLU A 72 12.57 12.88 30.34
N ALA A 73 11.57 12.03 30.09
CA ALA A 73 10.17 12.35 30.34
C ALA A 73 9.82 12.49 31.84
N ALA A 74 10.61 11.88 32.72
CA ALA A 74 10.46 12.02 34.18
C ALA A 74 11.22 13.25 34.73
N LYS A 75 12.28 13.70 34.04
CA LYS A 75 13.13 14.82 34.47
C LYS A 75 12.48 16.18 34.23
N ALA A 76 11.82 16.37 33.09
CA ALA A 76 11.28 17.67 32.67
C ALA A 76 9.79 17.58 32.33
N PRO A 77 9.02 18.68 32.53
CA PRO A 77 7.59 18.72 32.17
C PRO A 77 7.34 18.78 30.65
N PHE A 78 8.40 18.94 29.85
CA PHE A 78 8.39 18.94 28.39
C PHE A 78 9.38 17.92 27.84
N LYS A 79 9.33 17.65 26.54
CA LYS A 79 10.25 16.72 25.88
C LYS A 79 11.59 17.38 25.61
N THR A 80 12.65 16.90 26.28
CA THR A 80 14.02 17.42 26.14
C THR A 80 14.61 17.12 24.77
N ILE A 81 15.73 17.77 24.44
CA ILE A 81 16.51 17.50 23.23
C ILE A 81 16.93 16.02 23.18
N ALA A 82 17.38 15.48 24.32
CA ALA A 82 17.77 14.07 24.44
C ALA A 82 16.59 13.13 24.17
N TRP A 83 15.39 13.45 24.66
CA TRP A 83 14.17 12.70 24.36
C TRP A 83 13.90 12.64 22.85
N HIS A 84 13.96 13.79 22.17
CA HIS A 84 13.72 13.87 20.73
C HIS A 84 14.77 13.11 19.92
N GLN A 85 16.05 13.24 20.27
CA GLN A 85 17.14 12.52 19.61
C GLN A 85 17.04 11.01 19.81
N ALA A 86 16.69 10.56 21.02
CA ALA A 86 16.47 9.14 21.31
C ALA A 86 15.27 8.60 20.53
N SER A 87 14.15 9.34 20.48
CA SER A 87 12.97 8.97 19.71
C SER A 87 13.26 8.83 18.21
N ASP A 88 13.99 9.78 17.62
CA ASP A 88 14.36 9.70 16.20
C ASP A 88 15.33 8.56 15.92
N SER A 89 16.28 8.30 16.83
CA SER A 89 17.25 7.22 16.68
C SER A 89 16.57 5.87 16.77
N LYS A 90 15.64 5.70 17.70
CA LYS A 90 14.75 4.54 17.80
C LYS A 90 13.96 4.31 16.51
N ASN A 91 13.32 5.37 15.97
CA ASN A 91 12.53 5.27 14.73
C ASN A 91 13.35 4.98 13.47
N ARG A 92 14.69 5.17 13.52
CA ARG A 92 15.62 4.84 12.44
C ARG A 92 16.08 3.39 12.46
N ILE A 93 15.83 2.64 13.54
CA ILE A 93 16.10 1.20 13.58
C ILE A 93 15.05 0.51 12.68
N ARG A 94 15.46 0.18 11.46
CA ARG A 94 14.59 -0.42 10.45
C ARG A 94 15.34 -1.55 9.75
N ALA A 95 14.72 -2.72 9.67
CA ALA A 95 15.39 -3.89 9.11
C ALA A 95 15.70 -3.73 7.61
N ARG A 96 14.83 -3.03 6.86
CA ARG A 96 15.07 -2.75 5.43
C ARG A 96 16.25 -1.83 5.11
N ASP A 97 16.79 -1.11 6.11
CA ASP A 97 17.91 -0.18 5.90
C ASP A 97 19.28 -0.89 5.94
N GLN A 98 19.29 -2.19 6.29
CA GLN A 98 20.45 -3.06 6.23
C GLN A 98 20.95 -3.24 4.79
N SER A 99 22.20 -3.67 4.63
CA SER A 99 22.84 -3.84 3.31
C SER A 99 22.02 -4.75 2.39
N PHE A 100 21.61 -5.92 2.87
CA PHE A 100 20.76 -6.84 2.10
C PHE A 100 19.39 -6.23 1.76
N GLY A 101 18.79 -5.48 2.70
CA GLY A 101 17.49 -4.82 2.51
C GLY A 101 17.54 -3.75 1.42
N LYS A 102 18.64 -3.00 1.35
CA LYS A 102 18.90 -2.05 0.27
C LYS A 102 19.06 -2.74 -1.09
N THR A 103 19.77 -3.86 -1.15
CA THR A 103 19.90 -4.66 -2.39
C THR A 103 18.53 -5.15 -2.86
N ILE A 104 17.70 -5.69 -1.97
CA ILE A 104 16.32 -6.10 -2.30
C ILE A 104 15.53 -4.92 -2.86
N GLN A 105 15.62 -3.75 -2.22
CA GLN A 105 14.97 -2.54 -2.71
C GLN A 105 15.48 -2.12 -4.09
N GLU A 106 16.77 -2.23 -4.39
CA GLU A 106 17.30 -1.92 -5.73
C GLU A 106 16.65 -2.79 -6.82
N PHE A 107 16.41 -4.08 -6.54
CA PHE A 107 15.68 -4.98 -7.44
C PHE A 107 14.20 -4.63 -7.60
N LEU A 108 13.53 -4.28 -6.51
CA LEU A 108 12.08 -4.15 -6.49
C LEU A 108 11.57 -2.70 -6.57
N ASN A 109 12.43 -1.69 -6.53
CA ASN A 109 12.00 -0.31 -6.61
C ASN A 109 11.47 0.01 -8.02
N ALA A 110 10.22 0.44 -8.10
CA ALA A 110 9.62 0.99 -9.32
C ALA A 110 10.44 2.18 -9.87
N PRO A 111 10.37 2.46 -11.19
CA PRO A 111 11.00 3.60 -11.84
C PRO A 111 10.94 4.93 -11.04
N SER A 112 11.98 5.75 -11.16
CA SER A 112 12.07 7.05 -10.48
C SER A 112 11.18 8.11 -11.12
N ARG A 113 10.87 9.16 -10.35
CA ARG A 113 10.23 10.39 -10.85
C ARG A 113 11.07 11.06 -11.93
N TRP A 114 10.44 11.51 -13.01
CA TRP A 114 11.04 12.27 -14.11
C TRP A 114 10.16 13.47 -14.50
N ALA A 115 10.65 14.35 -15.37
CA ALA A 115 9.93 15.56 -15.80
C ALA A 115 9.96 15.75 -17.34
N SER A 116 11.14 15.87 -17.93
CA SER A 116 11.31 16.10 -19.38
C SER A 116 11.78 14.85 -20.11
N ASN A 117 12.73 14.11 -19.54
CA ASN A 117 13.30 12.93 -20.15
C ASN A 117 12.83 11.65 -19.45
N PRO A 118 12.09 10.74 -20.11
CA PRO A 118 11.63 9.49 -19.51
C PRO A 118 12.78 8.54 -19.14
N VAL A 119 13.96 8.66 -19.77
CA VAL A 119 15.13 7.85 -19.42
C VAL A 119 15.59 8.13 -17.99
N ASP A 120 15.34 9.34 -17.46
CA ASP A 120 15.64 9.70 -16.07
C ASP A 120 14.91 8.80 -15.07
N ALA A 121 13.80 8.17 -15.46
CA ALA A 121 13.10 7.21 -14.62
C ALA A 121 13.92 5.94 -14.37
N LEU A 122 14.83 5.59 -15.27
CA LEU A 122 15.60 4.35 -15.28
C LEU A 122 17.08 4.57 -14.95
N TYR A 123 17.64 5.69 -15.41
CA TYR A 123 19.06 5.99 -15.29
C TYR A 123 19.29 7.45 -14.91
N ARG A 124 20.26 7.69 -14.02
CA ARG A 124 20.76 9.02 -13.70
C ARG A 124 22.27 8.96 -13.57
N SER A 125 22.97 9.77 -14.39
CA SER A 125 24.42 9.86 -14.31
C SER A 125 24.86 10.61 -13.05
N LYS A 126 26.14 10.46 -12.69
CA LYS A 126 26.74 11.22 -11.58
C LYS A 126 26.73 12.72 -11.89
N ALA A 127 27.04 13.10 -13.13
CA ALA A 127 27.04 14.49 -13.57
C ALA A 127 25.65 15.13 -13.44
N ASP A 128 24.60 14.44 -13.86
CA ASP A 128 23.22 14.95 -13.75
C ASP A 128 22.79 15.07 -12.29
N ALA A 129 23.12 14.07 -11.45
CA ALA A 129 22.84 14.12 -10.02
C ALA A 129 23.54 15.33 -9.35
N ASP A 130 24.81 15.55 -9.67
CA ASP A 130 25.58 16.68 -9.16
C ASP A 130 25.03 18.03 -9.64
N ALA A 131 24.60 18.11 -10.92
CA ALA A 131 23.96 19.29 -11.49
C ALA A 131 22.60 19.60 -10.85
N MET A 132 21.77 18.57 -10.57
CA MET A 132 20.50 18.72 -9.85
C MET A 132 20.70 19.18 -8.40
N ASN A 133 21.79 18.78 -7.77
CA ASN A 133 22.11 19.16 -6.39
C ASN A 133 22.68 20.58 -6.30
N ALA A 134 23.49 21.01 -7.28
CA ALA A 134 24.20 22.29 -7.29
C ALA A 134 23.36 23.52 -6.87
N PRO A 135 22.17 23.80 -7.45
CA PRO A 135 21.39 25.00 -7.11
C PRO A 135 20.83 24.99 -5.68
N PHE A 136 20.77 23.82 -5.03
CA PHE A 136 20.23 23.68 -3.69
C PHE A 136 21.30 23.52 -2.61
N LYS A 137 22.59 23.39 -2.97
CA LYS A 137 23.70 23.21 -2.02
C LYS A 137 23.80 24.36 -1.04
N GLU A 138 23.83 25.60 -1.52
CA GLU A 138 23.92 26.77 -0.64
C GLU A 138 22.71 26.88 0.30
N ALA A 139 21.51 26.65 -0.21
CA ALA A 139 20.30 26.65 0.60
C ALA A 139 20.30 25.53 1.67
N ALA A 140 20.81 24.34 1.33
CA ALA A 140 20.94 23.22 2.25
C ALA A 140 22.01 23.49 3.32
N GLU A 141 23.15 24.06 2.95
CA GLU A 141 24.19 24.49 3.91
C GLU A 141 23.66 25.56 4.86
N LYS A 142 23.00 26.60 4.33
CA LYS A 142 22.36 27.65 5.15
C LYS A 142 21.32 27.08 6.12
N ALA A 143 20.50 26.14 5.66
CA ALA A 143 19.51 25.47 6.52
C ALA A 143 20.19 24.60 7.60
N LYS A 144 21.29 23.92 7.27
CA LYS A 144 22.11 23.16 8.22
C LYS A 144 22.72 24.07 9.28
N THR A 145 23.32 25.19 8.89
CA THR A 145 23.87 26.19 9.82
C THR A 145 22.78 26.78 10.71
N ALA A 146 21.59 27.05 10.17
CA ALA A 146 20.45 27.52 10.96
C ALA A 146 19.97 26.46 11.97
N GLN A 147 19.95 25.17 11.60
CA GLN A 147 19.66 24.07 12.52
C GLN A 147 20.71 23.96 13.63
N GLU A 148 22.00 24.09 13.30
CA GLU A 148 23.11 24.05 14.26
C GLU A 148 23.05 25.22 15.25
N ALA A 149 22.72 26.43 14.77
CA ALA A 149 22.50 27.58 15.64
C ALA A 149 21.26 27.39 16.55
N ALA A 150 20.16 26.85 16.00
CA ALA A 150 18.95 26.63 16.78
C ALA A 150 19.13 25.56 17.86
N ILE A 151 19.84 24.45 17.57
CA ILE A 151 20.11 23.43 18.60
C ILE A 151 21.05 23.96 19.68
N ALA A 152 21.99 24.87 19.36
CA ALA A 152 22.84 25.50 20.36
C ALA A 152 22.02 26.33 21.35
N LYS A 153 21.11 27.18 20.86
CA LYS A 153 20.18 27.96 21.71
C LYS A 153 19.28 27.07 22.56
N ALA A 154 18.72 26.01 21.96
CA ALA A 154 17.90 25.06 22.69
C ALA A 154 18.67 24.37 23.82
N LYS A 155 19.93 23.97 23.58
CA LYS A 155 20.81 23.39 24.60
C LYS A 155 21.10 24.36 25.74
N GLU A 156 21.34 25.64 25.44
CA GLU A 156 21.56 26.66 26.46
C GLU A 156 20.32 26.90 27.31
N ALA A 157 19.15 27.01 26.69
CA ALA A 157 17.87 27.20 27.39
C ALA A 157 17.51 25.98 28.26
N GLU A 158 17.69 24.77 27.73
CA GLU A 158 17.47 23.53 28.50
C GLU A 158 18.47 23.40 29.66
N LYS A 159 19.74 23.77 29.47
CA LYS A 159 20.74 23.81 30.54
C LYS A 159 20.35 24.78 31.65
N ALA A 160 19.82 25.96 31.31
CA ALA A 160 19.34 26.93 32.28
C ALA A 160 18.13 26.39 33.07
N ALA A 161 17.17 25.76 32.40
CA ALA A 161 16.04 25.10 33.06
C ALA A 161 16.50 23.93 33.96
N GLY A 162 17.47 23.13 33.50
CA GLY A 162 18.06 22.04 34.26
C GLY A 162 18.83 22.51 35.50
N ALA A 163 19.49 23.67 35.45
CA ALA A 163 20.13 24.28 36.61
C ALA A 163 19.12 24.67 37.71
N ALA A 164 17.89 25.01 37.32
CA ALA A 164 16.76 25.21 38.24
C ALA A 164 16.00 23.91 38.56
N ALA A 165 16.58 22.74 38.25
CA ALA A 165 15.95 21.42 38.39
C ALA A 165 14.56 21.33 37.74
N PHE A 166 14.34 22.08 36.66
CA PHE A 166 13.06 22.19 35.94
C PHE A 166 11.87 22.65 36.80
N LYS A 167 12.13 23.33 37.93
CA LYS A 167 11.06 23.86 38.81
C LYS A 167 10.57 25.24 38.41
N ASP A 168 11.33 25.96 37.59
CA ASP A 168 10.99 27.31 37.12
C ASP A 168 10.15 27.23 35.82
N SER A 169 8.92 27.73 35.88
CA SER A 169 7.95 27.69 34.78
C SER A 169 8.40 28.52 33.57
N ASP A 170 9.04 29.67 33.78
CA ASP A 170 9.43 30.57 32.70
C ASP A 170 10.68 30.06 31.98
N LEU A 171 11.64 29.50 32.71
CA LEU A 171 12.78 28.79 32.11
C LEU A 171 12.33 27.56 31.32
N ASN A 172 11.36 26.81 31.83
CA ASN A 172 10.80 25.65 31.13
C ASN A 172 10.09 26.06 29.83
N LYS A 173 9.25 27.11 29.85
CA LYS A 173 8.59 27.64 28.64
C LYS A 173 9.60 28.13 27.62
N LYS A 174 10.68 28.79 28.06
CA LYS A 174 11.75 29.24 27.17
C LYS A 174 12.47 28.07 26.53
N ALA A 175 12.82 27.03 27.31
CA ALA A 175 13.44 25.82 26.80
C ALA A 175 12.53 25.12 25.77
N GLU A 176 11.26 24.94 26.08
CA GLU A 176 10.27 24.35 25.17
C GLU A 176 10.14 25.14 23.85
N ALA A 177 10.10 26.47 23.93
CA ALA A 177 10.03 27.34 22.74
C ALA A 177 11.27 27.22 21.84
N GLU A 178 12.48 27.21 22.43
CA GLU A 178 13.73 27.04 21.68
C GLU A 178 13.86 25.62 21.09
N ILE A 179 13.39 24.59 21.79
CA ILE A 179 13.31 23.22 21.27
C ILE A 179 12.35 23.16 20.08
N ALA A 180 11.17 23.79 20.18
CA ALA A 180 10.23 23.88 19.06
C ALA A 180 10.83 24.60 17.85
N ALA A 181 11.59 25.69 18.08
CA ALA A 181 12.32 26.39 17.02
C ALA A 181 13.38 25.50 16.37
N TRP A 182 14.14 24.73 17.16
CA TRP A 182 15.08 23.73 16.65
C TRP A 182 14.39 22.64 15.82
N LEU A 183 13.27 22.10 16.27
CA LEU A 183 12.51 21.09 15.52
C LEU A 183 12.04 21.63 14.16
N LYS A 184 11.59 22.89 14.11
CA LYS A 184 11.24 23.56 12.85
C LYS A 184 12.44 23.76 11.94
N ALA A 185 13.58 24.19 12.48
CA ALA A 185 14.82 24.34 11.73
C ALA A 185 15.34 22.99 11.20
N LYS A 186 15.21 21.93 11.99
CA LYS A 186 15.56 20.56 11.63
C LYS A 186 14.68 20.02 10.50
N ASP A 187 13.37 20.26 10.53
CA ASP A 187 12.47 19.90 9.43
C ASP A 187 12.82 20.67 8.14
N ALA A 188 13.10 21.98 8.25
CA ALA A 188 13.56 22.79 7.14
C ALA A 188 14.88 22.28 6.55
N ALA A 189 15.86 21.95 7.40
CA ALA A 189 17.13 21.37 6.99
C ALA A 189 16.96 19.97 6.36
N SER A 190 16.07 19.14 6.89
CA SER A 190 15.72 17.83 6.32
C SER A 190 15.13 17.99 4.91
N LYS A 191 14.18 18.92 4.73
CA LYS A 191 13.57 19.23 3.43
C LYS A 191 14.58 19.82 2.44
N ALA A 192 15.49 20.67 2.89
CA ALA A 192 16.56 21.21 2.05
C ALA A 192 17.56 20.11 1.65
N ASN A 193 17.98 19.26 2.59
CA ASN A 193 18.84 18.11 2.34
C ASN A 193 18.21 17.10 1.38
N ALA A 194 16.88 16.91 1.42
CA ALA A 194 16.19 16.06 0.46
C ALA A 194 16.32 16.58 -0.99
N LYS A 195 16.47 17.90 -1.20
CA LYS A 195 16.68 18.49 -2.54
C LYS A 195 18.09 18.29 -3.07
N VAL A 196 19.09 18.17 -2.19
CA VAL A 196 20.49 17.86 -2.55
C VAL A 196 20.84 16.38 -2.40
N GLY A 197 19.85 15.54 -2.09
CA GLY A 197 20.01 14.10 -1.89
C GLY A 197 19.97 13.28 -3.17
N ASN A 198 20.01 13.89 -4.36
CA ASN A 198 19.97 13.15 -5.62
C ASN A 198 21.25 12.33 -5.78
N LYS A 199 21.10 11.03 -5.99
CA LYS A 199 22.21 10.10 -6.23
C LYS A 199 22.16 9.57 -7.67
N PRO A 200 23.32 9.23 -8.27
CA PRO A 200 23.32 8.46 -9.50
C PRO A 200 22.70 7.08 -9.27
N TYR A 201 22.02 6.56 -10.29
CA TYR A 201 21.47 5.21 -10.25
C TYR A 201 21.35 4.64 -11.66
N ASN A 202 21.39 3.31 -11.75
CA ASN A 202 21.03 2.58 -12.95
C ASN A 202 20.10 1.43 -12.56
N ARG A 203 18.82 1.56 -12.88
CA ARG A 203 17.78 0.57 -12.52
C ARG A 203 17.65 -0.54 -13.55
N LEU A 204 18.17 -0.37 -14.77
CA LEU A 204 17.98 -1.33 -15.86
C LEU A 204 18.43 -2.76 -15.50
N PRO A 205 19.65 -3.00 -14.97
CA PRO A 205 20.08 -4.36 -14.63
C PRO A 205 19.19 -5.01 -13.57
N TYR A 206 18.74 -4.21 -12.60
CA TYR A 206 17.90 -4.65 -11.50
C TYR A 206 16.48 -4.97 -11.94
N LEU A 207 15.89 -4.16 -12.83
CA LEU A 207 14.58 -4.43 -13.43
C LEU A 207 14.60 -5.68 -14.31
N VAL A 208 15.67 -5.88 -15.09
CA VAL A 208 15.86 -7.13 -15.87
C VAL A 208 15.98 -8.32 -14.93
N GLY A 209 16.76 -8.19 -13.86
CA GLY A 209 16.88 -9.23 -12.83
C GLY A 209 15.55 -9.53 -12.13
N ALA A 210 14.77 -8.51 -11.79
CA ALA A 210 13.44 -8.66 -11.22
C ALA A 210 12.48 -9.36 -12.18
N ALA A 211 12.50 -9.00 -13.47
CA ALA A 211 11.71 -9.66 -14.51
C ALA A 211 12.05 -11.16 -14.62
N ILE A 212 13.34 -11.51 -14.57
CA ILE A 212 13.80 -12.90 -14.58
C ILE A 212 13.30 -13.62 -13.32
N ILE A 213 13.55 -13.08 -12.13
CA ILE A 213 13.20 -13.73 -10.85
C ILE A 213 11.69 -13.95 -10.75
N LEU A 214 10.88 -12.92 -11.03
CA LEU A 214 9.43 -13.02 -10.99
C LEU A 214 8.88 -13.92 -12.09
N GLY A 215 9.46 -13.85 -13.30
CA GLY A 215 9.09 -14.71 -14.41
C GLY A 215 9.37 -16.18 -14.12
N LEU A 216 10.50 -16.50 -13.49
CA LEU A 216 10.83 -17.85 -13.04
C LEU A 216 9.84 -18.29 -11.94
N PHE A 217 9.63 -17.45 -10.94
CA PHE A 217 8.74 -17.73 -9.81
C PHE A 217 7.31 -18.05 -10.27
N PHE A 218 6.68 -17.13 -11.00
CA PHE A 218 5.32 -17.34 -11.52
C PHE A 218 5.25 -18.41 -12.62
N GLY A 219 6.32 -18.56 -13.40
CA GLY A 219 6.43 -19.62 -14.40
C GLY A 219 6.42 -21.01 -13.78
N ILE A 220 7.13 -21.22 -12.67
CA ILE A 220 7.11 -22.50 -11.93
C ILE A 220 5.70 -22.81 -11.45
N GLY A 221 4.98 -21.84 -10.88
CA GLY A 221 3.59 -22.04 -10.46
C GLY A 221 2.68 -22.42 -11.64
N LYS A 222 2.86 -21.80 -12.80
CA LYS A 222 2.14 -22.15 -14.04
C LYS A 222 2.51 -23.55 -14.55
N ALA A 223 3.76 -23.96 -14.43
CA ALA A 223 4.21 -25.31 -14.77
C ALA A 223 3.55 -26.37 -13.87
N ILE A 224 3.45 -26.12 -12.57
CA ILE A 224 2.78 -27.02 -11.62
C ILE A 224 1.28 -27.16 -11.94
N MET A 225 0.64 -26.09 -12.42
CA MET A 225 -0.74 -26.12 -12.94
C MET A 225 -0.88 -26.78 -14.32
N GLY A 226 0.18 -27.36 -14.87
CA GLY A 226 0.17 -28.05 -16.16
C GLY A 226 0.24 -27.14 -17.39
N GLN A 227 0.54 -25.85 -17.23
CA GLN A 227 0.74 -24.91 -18.34
C GLN A 227 2.22 -24.87 -18.77
N SER A 228 2.48 -24.45 -20.01
CA SER A 228 3.85 -24.43 -20.54
C SER A 228 4.68 -23.29 -19.94
N PHE A 229 5.70 -23.65 -19.14
CA PHE A 229 6.65 -22.71 -18.55
C PHE A 229 7.26 -21.76 -19.58
N GLY A 230 7.81 -22.30 -20.68
CA GLY A 230 8.54 -21.49 -21.67
C GLY A 230 7.68 -20.42 -22.35
N ARG A 231 6.42 -20.75 -22.71
CA ARG A 231 5.51 -19.76 -23.32
C ARG A 231 5.08 -18.71 -22.31
N PHE A 232 4.83 -19.10 -21.06
CA PHE A 232 4.54 -18.15 -19.99
C PHE A 232 5.72 -17.20 -19.76
N PHE A 233 6.93 -17.75 -19.63
CA PHE A 233 8.14 -16.99 -19.32
C PHE A 233 8.42 -15.93 -20.39
N ILE A 234 8.31 -16.27 -21.68
CA ILE A 234 8.47 -15.31 -22.78
C ILE A 234 7.39 -14.23 -22.74
N GLY A 235 6.12 -14.60 -22.55
CA GLY A 235 5.03 -13.64 -22.42
C GLY A 235 5.18 -12.73 -21.19
N PHE A 236 5.77 -13.23 -20.10
CA PHE A 236 5.94 -12.50 -18.86
C PHE A 236 6.82 -11.26 -19.03
N PHE A 237 7.91 -11.35 -19.80
CA PHE A 237 8.75 -10.18 -20.07
C PHE A 237 7.99 -9.05 -20.76
N PHE A 238 7.05 -9.37 -21.64
CA PHE A 238 6.22 -8.38 -22.29
C PHE A 238 5.27 -7.70 -21.29
N VAL A 239 4.58 -8.49 -20.47
CA VAL A 239 3.68 -7.97 -19.42
C VAL A 239 4.47 -7.12 -18.41
N PHE A 240 5.64 -7.60 -17.98
CA PHE A 240 6.52 -6.89 -17.06
C PHE A 240 7.04 -5.58 -17.66
N ALA A 241 7.44 -5.57 -18.94
CA ALA A 241 7.84 -4.34 -19.62
C ALA A 241 6.70 -3.31 -19.67
N LEU A 242 5.45 -3.75 -19.90
CA LEU A 242 4.28 -2.87 -19.81
C LEU A 242 4.05 -2.34 -18.40
N ALA A 243 4.28 -3.15 -17.36
CA ALA A 243 4.22 -2.69 -15.98
C ALA A 243 5.30 -1.63 -15.69
N VAL A 244 6.53 -1.82 -16.17
CA VAL A 244 7.60 -0.80 -16.07
C VAL A 244 7.17 0.50 -16.76
N LEU A 245 6.61 0.42 -17.96
CA LEU A 245 6.11 1.61 -18.68
C LEU A 245 4.97 2.31 -17.93
N ALA A 246 4.05 1.55 -17.33
CA ALA A 246 2.97 2.09 -16.51
C ALA A 246 3.49 2.84 -15.27
N TYR A 247 4.49 2.27 -14.58
CA TYR A 247 5.18 2.95 -13.49
C TYR A 247 5.94 4.20 -13.96
N MET A 248 6.63 4.13 -15.10
CA MET A 248 7.29 5.30 -15.67
C MET A 248 6.26 6.41 -15.94
N ALA A 249 5.10 6.08 -16.50
CA ALA A 249 4.06 7.06 -16.79
C ALA A 249 3.45 7.70 -15.53
N GLU A 250 3.23 6.92 -14.45
CA GLU A 250 2.84 7.47 -13.15
C GLU A 250 3.89 8.45 -12.61
N GLN A 251 5.15 8.08 -12.72
CA GLN A 251 6.28 8.82 -12.15
C GLN A 251 6.61 10.09 -12.94
N GLN A 252 5.89 10.39 -14.02
CA GLN A 252 5.99 11.69 -14.66
C GLN A 252 5.50 12.80 -13.72
N ALA A 253 6.26 13.89 -13.60
CA ALA A 253 6.05 14.91 -12.59
C ALA A 253 4.63 15.48 -12.55
N THR A 254 4.02 15.69 -13.72
CA THR A 254 2.64 16.17 -13.86
C THR A 254 1.62 15.10 -13.47
N MET A 255 1.83 13.85 -13.90
CA MET A 255 0.88 12.76 -13.69
C MET A 255 0.84 12.34 -12.22
N SER A 256 2.01 12.21 -11.59
CA SER A 256 2.14 12.02 -10.15
C SER A 256 1.51 13.18 -9.37
N HIS A 257 1.63 14.42 -9.85
CA HIS A 257 1.00 15.57 -9.20
C HIS A 257 -0.52 15.49 -9.19
N TYR A 258 -1.14 15.03 -10.29
CA TYR A 258 -2.60 14.85 -10.39
C TYR A 258 -3.11 13.55 -9.73
N GLY A 259 -2.20 12.69 -9.23
CA GLY A 259 -2.57 11.42 -8.58
C GLY A 259 -2.93 10.30 -9.55
N PHE A 260 -2.53 10.41 -10.82
CA PHE A 260 -2.72 9.35 -11.83
C PHE A 260 -1.71 8.22 -11.61
N GLY A 261 -2.16 7.17 -10.90
CA GLY A 261 -1.35 6.00 -10.57
C GLY A 261 -1.13 5.02 -11.72
N PHE A 262 -0.17 4.10 -11.54
CA PHE A 262 0.17 3.07 -12.53
C PHE A 262 -1.02 2.23 -13.03
N PRO A 263 -2.09 1.91 -12.25
CA PRO A 263 -3.18 1.10 -12.80
C PRO A 263 -3.94 1.80 -13.94
N LEU A 264 -4.08 3.14 -13.93
CA LEU A 264 -4.68 3.88 -15.05
C LEU A 264 -3.83 3.76 -16.31
N TRP A 265 -2.52 3.93 -16.17
CA TRP A 265 -1.59 3.81 -17.30
C TRP A 265 -1.55 2.39 -17.86
N ALA A 266 -1.60 1.37 -17.02
CA ALA A 266 -1.70 -0.02 -17.44
C ALA A 266 -2.98 -0.25 -18.27
N ILE A 267 -4.12 0.31 -17.86
CA ILE A 267 -5.38 0.24 -18.61
C ILE A 267 -5.25 0.97 -19.96
N ILE A 268 -4.72 2.20 -19.97
CA ILE A 268 -4.54 2.98 -21.20
C ILE A 268 -3.65 2.23 -22.19
N PHE A 269 -2.49 1.73 -21.76
CA PHE A 269 -1.60 0.96 -22.63
C PHE A 269 -2.24 -0.35 -23.10
N GLY A 270 -2.99 -1.04 -22.24
CA GLY A 270 -3.74 -2.24 -22.60
C GLY A 270 -4.79 -1.96 -23.69
N ILE A 271 -5.57 -0.88 -23.55
CA ILE A 271 -6.55 -0.43 -24.54
C ILE A 271 -5.87 -0.05 -25.86
N LEU A 272 -4.76 0.70 -25.80
CA LEU A 272 -4.03 1.08 -27.00
C LEU A 272 -3.53 -0.16 -27.76
N ILE A 273 -2.91 -1.12 -27.08
CA ILE A 273 -2.41 -2.35 -27.71
C ILE A 273 -3.56 -3.18 -28.29
N SER A 274 -4.64 -3.37 -27.52
CA SER A 274 -5.77 -4.21 -27.95
C SER A 274 -6.51 -3.63 -29.15
N ASN A 275 -6.58 -2.30 -29.28
CA ASN A 275 -7.27 -1.62 -30.39
C ASN A 275 -6.38 -1.33 -31.62
N THR A 276 -5.05 -1.38 -31.49
CA THR A 276 -4.14 -1.09 -32.61
C THR A 276 -3.63 -2.35 -33.29
N VAL A 277 -2.89 -3.18 -32.54
CA VAL A 277 -2.22 -4.39 -33.06
C VAL A 277 -2.90 -5.68 -32.60
N GLY A 278 -3.81 -5.58 -31.63
CA GLY A 278 -4.40 -6.72 -30.95
C GLY A 278 -3.42 -7.36 -29.96
N THR A 279 -3.95 -8.01 -28.92
CA THR A 279 -3.09 -8.69 -27.94
C THR A 279 -2.37 -9.87 -28.59
N PRO A 280 -1.03 -9.89 -28.67
CA PRO A 280 -0.33 -10.96 -29.36
C PRO A 280 -0.55 -12.31 -28.69
N LYS A 281 -0.89 -13.34 -29.47
CA LYS A 281 -1.23 -14.68 -28.94
C LYS A 281 -0.13 -15.32 -28.08
N TRP A 282 1.14 -14.98 -28.34
CA TRP A 282 2.28 -15.49 -27.56
C TRP A 282 2.38 -14.88 -26.17
N VAL A 283 1.76 -13.71 -25.93
CA VAL A 283 1.71 -13.04 -24.61
C VAL A 283 0.59 -13.62 -23.74
N MET A 284 -0.49 -14.13 -24.35
CA MET A 284 -1.68 -14.61 -23.65
C MET A 284 -1.42 -15.57 -22.48
N PRO A 285 -0.46 -16.52 -22.53
CA PRO A 285 -0.14 -17.35 -21.37
C PRO A 285 0.25 -16.54 -20.12
N ALA A 286 0.89 -15.38 -20.29
CA ALA A 286 1.30 -14.50 -19.21
C ALA A 286 0.24 -13.46 -18.81
N VAL A 287 -0.81 -13.25 -19.59
CA VAL A 287 -1.96 -12.38 -19.25
C VAL A 287 -2.89 -13.11 -18.27
N SER A 288 -2.34 -13.47 -17.11
CA SER A 288 -3.00 -14.24 -16.06
C SER A 288 -3.45 -13.31 -14.92
N THR A 289 -4.39 -12.40 -15.22
CA THR A 289 -4.84 -11.34 -14.30
C THR A 289 -5.23 -11.87 -12.92
N GLU A 290 -6.05 -12.92 -12.88
CA GLU A 290 -6.51 -13.53 -11.63
C GLU A 290 -5.35 -14.11 -10.82
N TYR A 291 -4.41 -14.80 -11.48
CA TYR A 291 -3.27 -15.43 -10.82
C TYR A 291 -2.41 -14.41 -10.05
N TYR A 292 -2.12 -13.26 -10.66
CA TYR A 292 -1.35 -12.20 -10.00
C TYR A 292 -2.17 -11.50 -8.90
N ILE A 293 -3.42 -11.15 -9.20
CA ILE A 293 -4.32 -10.48 -8.24
C ILE A 293 -4.51 -11.32 -6.98
N LYS A 294 -4.83 -12.61 -7.14
CA LYS A 294 -5.06 -13.52 -6.01
C LYS A 294 -3.80 -13.67 -5.16
N THR A 295 -2.63 -13.77 -5.80
CA THR A 295 -1.33 -13.82 -5.09
C THR A 295 -1.09 -12.52 -4.30
N GLY A 296 -1.29 -11.36 -4.94
CA GLY A 296 -1.15 -10.05 -4.32
C GLY A 296 -2.13 -9.82 -3.16
N LEU A 297 -3.35 -10.35 -3.25
CA LEU A 297 -4.32 -10.30 -2.16
C LEU A 297 -3.84 -11.12 -0.95
N VAL A 298 -3.26 -12.31 -1.15
CA VAL A 298 -2.66 -13.07 -0.04
C VAL A 298 -1.55 -12.25 0.66
N LEU A 299 -0.71 -11.54 -0.11
CA LEU A 299 0.30 -10.63 0.45
C LEU A 299 -0.31 -9.44 1.19
N LEU A 300 -1.40 -8.88 0.67
CA LEU A 300 -2.17 -7.82 1.34
C LEU A 300 -2.72 -8.29 2.68
N GLY A 301 -3.14 -9.56 2.80
CA GLY A 301 -3.58 -10.15 4.07
C GLY A 301 -2.55 -9.98 5.18
N ALA A 302 -1.26 -10.20 4.89
CA ALA A 302 -0.17 -10.05 5.87
C ALA A 302 0.04 -8.60 6.35
N GLU A 303 -0.40 -7.60 5.59
CA GLU A 303 -0.33 -6.19 6.01
C GLU A 303 -1.42 -5.79 7.01
N ILE A 304 -2.46 -6.63 7.14
CA ILE A 304 -3.59 -6.37 8.02
C ILE A 304 -3.31 -6.97 9.39
N LEU A 305 -2.76 -6.12 10.27
CA LEU A 305 -2.38 -6.45 11.64
C LEU A 305 -3.47 -6.02 12.62
N PHE A 306 -4.17 -6.99 13.23
CA PHE A 306 -5.28 -6.72 14.15
C PHE A 306 -4.87 -5.85 15.35
N ASN A 307 -3.66 -6.04 15.88
CA ASN A 307 -3.17 -5.26 17.03
C ASN A 307 -3.01 -3.77 16.69
N LYS A 308 -2.67 -3.45 15.43
CA LYS A 308 -2.59 -2.06 14.97
C LYS A 308 -3.97 -1.41 14.90
N ILE A 309 -5.02 -2.17 14.57
CA ILE A 309 -6.42 -1.67 14.60
C ILE A 309 -6.79 -1.23 16.02
N LEU A 310 -6.48 -2.08 17.00
CA LEU A 310 -6.82 -1.82 18.40
C LEU A 310 -6.03 -0.63 18.95
N ALA A 311 -4.76 -0.48 18.57
CA ALA A 311 -3.90 0.62 18.99
C ALA A 311 -4.38 2.01 18.53
N ILE A 312 -5.16 2.08 17.45
CA ILE A 312 -5.69 3.33 16.90
C ILE A 312 -6.85 3.89 17.76
N GLY A 313 -7.48 3.05 18.57
CA GLY A 313 -8.50 3.44 19.53
C GLY A 313 -9.88 3.72 18.92
N LYS A 314 -10.74 4.38 19.71
CA LYS A 314 -12.18 4.52 19.43
C LYS A 314 -12.51 5.17 18.07
N PRO A 315 -11.85 6.25 17.62
CA PRO A 315 -12.19 6.88 16.33
C PRO A 315 -11.92 5.97 15.13
N GLY A 316 -10.81 5.23 15.14
CA GLY A 316 -10.50 4.31 14.05
C GLY A 316 -11.47 3.14 13.98
N ILE A 317 -11.89 2.61 15.14
CA ILE A 317 -12.92 1.58 15.20
C ILE A 317 -14.23 2.09 14.61
N PHE A 318 -14.65 3.33 14.91
CA PHE A 318 -15.88 3.90 14.36
C PHE A 318 -15.82 4.06 12.83
N ILE A 319 -14.71 4.60 12.30
CA ILE A 319 -14.59 4.84 10.85
C ILE A 319 -14.52 3.51 10.08
N ALA A 320 -13.71 2.57 10.56
CA ALA A 320 -13.67 1.24 9.98
C ALA A 320 -15.03 0.56 10.16
N TRP A 321 -15.42 0.19 11.36
CA TRP A 321 -16.49 -0.78 11.58
C TRP A 321 -17.92 -0.25 11.45
N ILE A 322 -18.11 1.07 11.42
CA ILE A 322 -19.44 1.68 11.32
C ILE A 322 -19.55 2.44 10.01
N CYS A 323 -18.73 3.47 9.79
CA CYS A 323 -18.86 4.33 8.62
C CYS A 323 -18.66 3.55 7.30
N THR A 324 -17.60 2.73 7.21
CA THR A 324 -17.26 2.04 5.96
C THR A 324 -18.33 1.02 5.53
N PRO A 325 -18.79 0.07 6.39
CA PRO A 325 -19.89 -0.82 6.05
C PRO A 325 -21.20 -0.10 5.72
N ILE A 326 -21.54 0.95 6.47
CA ILE A 326 -22.76 1.72 6.20
C ILE A 326 -22.68 2.37 4.82
N THR A 327 -21.57 3.03 4.49
CA THR A 327 -21.38 3.64 3.17
C THR A 327 -21.44 2.60 2.07
N LEU A 328 -20.80 1.43 2.23
CA LEU A 328 -20.86 0.34 1.25
C LEU A 328 -22.29 -0.16 1.03
N ILE A 329 -23.03 -0.43 2.11
CA ILE A 329 -24.40 -0.95 2.03
C ILE A 329 -25.33 0.08 1.40
N LEU A 330 -25.23 1.34 1.81
CA LEU A 330 -26.06 2.43 1.31
C LEU A 330 -25.77 2.71 -0.17
N THR A 331 -24.51 2.76 -0.59
CA THR A 331 -24.13 3.00 -1.99
C THR A 331 -24.55 1.84 -2.88
N TYR A 332 -24.33 0.59 -2.45
CA TYR A 332 -24.80 -0.58 -3.20
C TYR A 332 -26.34 -0.60 -3.32
N TRP A 333 -27.04 -0.33 -2.21
CA TRP A 333 -28.50 -0.22 -2.21
C TRP A 333 -29.00 0.89 -3.14
N PHE A 334 -28.37 2.08 -3.09
CA PHE A 334 -28.69 3.21 -3.93
C PHE A 334 -28.49 2.88 -5.42
N GLY A 335 -27.34 2.28 -5.76
CA GLY A 335 -27.03 1.80 -7.10
C GLY A 335 -28.06 0.78 -7.61
N GLN A 336 -28.53 -0.11 -6.73
CA GLN A 336 -29.45 -1.18 -7.11
C GLN A 336 -30.91 -0.73 -7.20
N ARG A 337 -31.36 0.14 -6.30
CA ARG A 337 -32.78 0.52 -6.19
C ARG A 337 -33.12 1.82 -6.90
N ILE A 338 -32.21 2.80 -6.87
CA ILE A 338 -32.47 4.15 -7.40
C ILE A 338 -31.86 4.29 -8.80
N VAL A 339 -30.55 4.04 -8.93
CA VAL A 339 -29.86 4.08 -10.23
C VAL A 339 -30.27 2.90 -11.12
N LYS A 340 -30.67 1.78 -10.51
CA LYS A 340 -31.05 0.52 -11.18
C LYS A 340 -29.93 -0.02 -12.07
N MET A 341 -28.71 -0.05 -11.54
CA MET A 341 -27.57 -0.62 -12.24
C MET A 341 -27.85 -2.08 -12.65
N PRO A 342 -27.66 -2.44 -13.93
CA PRO A 342 -28.02 -3.76 -14.43
C PRO A 342 -27.11 -4.86 -13.87
N SER A 343 -25.82 -4.56 -13.70
CA SER A 343 -24.85 -5.48 -13.13
C SER A 343 -24.68 -5.26 -11.62
N LYS A 344 -25.02 -6.29 -10.85
CA LYS A 344 -24.80 -6.30 -9.40
C LYS A 344 -23.31 -6.35 -9.06
N THR A 345 -22.51 -7.09 -9.83
CA THR A 345 -21.06 -7.23 -9.63
C THR A 345 -20.37 -5.90 -9.87
N LEU A 346 -20.72 -5.19 -10.96
CA LEU A 346 -20.22 -3.83 -11.19
C LEU A 346 -20.60 -2.88 -10.05
N ASN A 347 -21.87 -2.89 -9.62
CA ASN A 347 -22.35 -2.03 -8.56
C ASN A 347 -21.61 -2.26 -7.24
N ILE A 348 -21.44 -3.52 -6.79
CA ILE A 348 -20.71 -3.80 -5.55
C ILE A 348 -19.22 -3.46 -5.69
N THR A 349 -18.61 -3.66 -6.86
CA THR A 349 -17.21 -3.31 -7.10
C THR A 349 -16.98 -1.81 -7.01
N ILE A 350 -17.85 -0.99 -7.64
CA ILE A 350 -17.79 0.48 -7.52
C ILE A 350 -18.10 0.93 -6.08
N SER A 351 -19.08 0.31 -5.42
CA SER A 351 -19.44 0.64 -4.04
C SER A 351 -18.28 0.35 -3.08
N ALA A 352 -17.61 -0.79 -3.24
CA ALA A 352 -16.46 -1.16 -2.42
C ALA A 352 -15.23 -0.30 -2.72
N ASP A 353 -15.00 0.05 -3.99
CA ASP A 353 -13.95 0.98 -4.40
C ASP A 353 -14.06 2.31 -3.62
N MET A 354 -15.23 2.97 -3.72
CA MET A 354 -15.47 4.28 -3.11
C MET A 354 -15.55 4.26 -1.57
N SER A 355 -16.09 3.18 -0.99
CA SER A 355 -16.38 3.16 0.46
C SER A 355 -15.19 2.72 1.32
N VAL A 356 -14.23 2.00 0.75
CA VAL A 356 -13.14 1.36 1.49
C VAL A 356 -11.81 2.04 1.18
N CYS A 357 -11.11 1.62 0.13
CA CYS A 357 -9.74 2.05 -0.13
C CYS A 357 -9.39 2.23 -1.61
N GLY A 358 -10.39 2.41 -2.47
CA GLY A 358 -10.19 2.50 -3.91
C GLY A 358 -9.83 1.16 -4.55
N VAL A 359 -8.85 1.24 -5.45
CA VAL A 359 -8.47 0.16 -6.38
C VAL A 359 -8.27 -1.20 -5.71
N SER A 360 -7.61 -1.26 -4.55
CA SER A 360 -7.39 -2.55 -3.85
C SER A 360 -8.69 -3.20 -3.38
N ALA A 361 -9.67 -2.39 -2.94
CA ALA A 361 -11.00 -2.90 -2.57
C ALA A 361 -11.79 -3.30 -3.80
N ALA A 362 -11.73 -2.52 -4.89
CA ALA A 362 -12.34 -2.91 -6.16
C ALA A 362 -11.82 -4.28 -6.63
N ILE A 363 -10.51 -4.49 -6.61
CA ILE A 363 -9.85 -5.74 -6.98
C ILE A 363 -10.30 -6.89 -6.06
N ALA A 364 -10.24 -6.70 -4.75
CA ALA A 364 -10.62 -7.73 -3.77
C ALA A 364 -12.10 -8.11 -3.88
N THR A 365 -12.98 -7.12 -4.01
CA THR A 365 -14.42 -7.31 -4.15
C THR A 365 -14.78 -7.90 -5.50
N ALA A 366 -14.16 -7.47 -6.60
CA ALA A 366 -14.34 -8.06 -7.93
C ALA A 366 -13.96 -9.54 -7.96
N ALA A 367 -12.85 -9.90 -7.29
CA ALA A 367 -12.48 -11.30 -7.12
C ALA A 367 -13.44 -12.05 -6.19
N ALA A 368 -13.93 -11.41 -5.13
CA ALA A 368 -14.89 -12.02 -4.21
C ALA A 368 -16.27 -12.31 -4.85
N CYS A 369 -16.77 -11.40 -5.70
CA CYS A 369 -18.06 -11.51 -6.38
C CYS A 369 -17.96 -12.08 -7.80
N ARG A 370 -16.74 -12.39 -8.27
CA ARG A 370 -16.45 -12.85 -9.63
C ARG A 370 -16.94 -11.88 -10.71
N ALA A 371 -16.71 -10.59 -10.50
CA ALA A 371 -17.02 -9.57 -11.50
C ALA A 371 -16.33 -9.88 -12.84
N LYS A 372 -16.81 -9.29 -13.93
CA LYS A 372 -16.12 -9.39 -15.21
C LYS A 372 -14.87 -8.50 -15.23
N LYS A 373 -13.86 -8.84 -16.03
CA LYS A 373 -12.62 -8.05 -16.14
C LYS A 373 -12.91 -6.59 -16.56
N GLU A 374 -13.90 -6.38 -17.42
CA GLU A 374 -14.30 -5.05 -17.89
C GLU A 374 -14.97 -4.24 -16.78
N GLU A 375 -15.72 -4.89 -15.88
CA GLU A 375 -16.36 -4.23 -14.74
C GLU A 375 -15.34 -3.72 -13.72
N LEU A 376 -14.31 -4.54 -13.44
CA LEU A 376 -13.18 -4.12 -12.61
C LEU A 376 -12.42 -2.95 -13.26
N THR A 377 -12.14 -3.05 -14.57
CA THR A 377 -11.46 -2.00 -15.33
C THR A 377 -12.24 -0.68 -15.28
N LEU A 378 -13.56 -0.74 -15.46
CA LEU A 378 -14.44 0.42 -15.38
C LEU A 378 -14.44 1.04 -13.98
N ALA A 379 -14.53 0.23 -12.92
CA ALA A 379 -14.51 0.70 -11.55
C ALA A 379 -13.18 1.42 -11.22
N ILE A 380 -12.05 0.84 -11.59
CA ILE A 380 -10.72 1.44 -11.40
C ILE A 380 -10.59 2.77 -12.17
N GLY A 381 -11.06 2.81 -13.41
CA GLY A 381 -11.03 4.02 -14.23
C GLY A 381 -11.83 5.17 -13.60
N LEU A 382 -13.05 4.89 -13.13
CA LEU A 382 -13.89 5.85 -12.41
C LEU A 382 -13.19 6.33 -11.12
N SER A 383 -12.64 5.39 -10.33
CA SER A 383 -11.93 5.67 -9.09
C SER A 383 -10.84 6.72 -9.27
N MET A 384 -10.01 6.58 -10.32
CA MET A 384 -8.89 7.48 -10.56
C MET A 384 -9.32 8.87 -10.99
N VAL A 385 -10.36 8.97 -11.83
CA VAL A 385 -10.92 10.26 -12.26
C VAL A 385 -11.47 11.01 -11.05
N PHE A 386 -12.29 10.37 -10.23
CA PHE A 386 -12.86 11.00 -9.04
C PHE A 386 -11.79 11.30 -7.99
N THR A 387 -10.77 10.45 -7.83
CA THR A 387 -9.63 10.70 -6.94
C THR A 387 -8.92 12.00 -7.31
N ALA A 388 -8.62 12.22 -8.58
CA ALA A 388 -7.96 13.44 -9.05
C ALA A 388 -8.82 14.70 -8.78
N ILE A 389 -10.14 14.59 -9.02
CA ILE A 389 -11.09 15.68 -8.74
C ILE A 389 -11.14 15.97 -7.24
N CYS A 390 -11.33 14.95 -6.40
CA CYS A 390 -11.44 15.10 -4.96
C CYS A 390 -10.15 15.64 -4.32
N MET A 391 -8.98 15.20 -4.81
CA MET A 391 -7.68 15.65 -4.31
C MET A 391 -7.51 17.17 -4.37
N VAL A 392 -8.02 17.81 -5.42
CA VAL A 392 -7.96 19.27 -5.59
C VAL A 392 -9.21 19.95 -5.02
N GLY A 393 -10.39 19.38 -5.32
CA GLY A 393 -11.68 19.98 -4.99
C GLY A 393 -12.01 19.98 -3.50
N GLN A 394 -11.73 18.89 -2.78
CA GLN A 394 -12.07 18.80 -1.35
C GLN A 394 -11.28 19.75 -0.47
N PRO A 395 -9.93 19.85 -0.54
CA PRO A 395 -9.21 20.82 0.27
C PRO A 395 -9.58 22.27 -0.10
N ALA A 396 -9.89 22.54 -1.37
CA ALA A 396 -10.37 23.87 -1.80
C ALA A 396 -11.74 24.20 -1.17
N PHE A 397 -12.69 23.26 -1.21
CA PHE A 397 -14.01 23.41 -0.58
C PHE A 397 -13.90 23.54 0.94
N ALA A 398 -13.10 22.70 1.59
CA ALA A 398 -12.88 22.78 3.03
C ALA A 398 -12.34 24.15 3.45
N LYS A 399 -11.47 24.77 2.63
CA LYS A 399 -10.95 26.13 2.90
C LYS A 399 -12.05 27.17 2.73
N LEU A 400 -12.86 27.04 1.68
CA LEU A 400 -13.97 27.95 1.40
C LEU A 400 -14.95 28.02 2.58
N VAL A 401 -15.28 26.88 3.20
CA VAL A 401 -16.25 26.80 4.30
C VAL A 401 -15.60 26.91 5.70
N GLY A 402 -14.29 27.12 5.78
CA GLY A 402 -13.56 27.28 7.05
C GLY A 402 -13.57 26.03 7.95
N MET A 403 -13.49 24.84 7.36
CA MET A 403 -13.61 23.56 8.09
C MET A 403 -12.44 23.33 9.07
N ASP A 404 -12.69 22.77 10.25
CA ASP A 404 -11.60 22.38 11.17
C ASP A 404 -10.64 21.36 10.50
N GLN A 405 -9.34 21.44 10.80
CA GLN A 405 -8.33 20.57 10.18
C GLN A 405 -8.51 19.09 10.49
N ILE A 406 -9.03 18.73 11.67
CA ILE A 406 -9.33 17.32 12.00
C ILE A 406 -10.51 16.85 11.16
N LEU A 407 -11.57 17.65 11.08
CA LEU A 407 -12.77 17.31 10.32
C LEU A 407 -12.47 17.20 8.82
N ALA A 408 -11.78 18.19 8.24
CA ALA A 408 -11.35 18.19 6.85
C ALA A 408 -10.41 17.02 6.56
N GLY A 409 -9.46 16.75 7.45
CA GLY A 409 -8.55 15.62 7.36
C GLY A 409 -9.30 14.28 7.39
N ALA A 410 -10.27 14.11 8.28
CA ALA A 410 -11.05 12.88 8.37
C ALA A 410 -11.92 12.66 7.12
N TRP A 411 -12.54 13.73 6.59
CA TRP A 411 -13.35 13.67 5.37
C TRP A 411 -12.51 13.35 4.13
N MET A 412 -11.37 14.03 3.92
CA MET A 412 -10.45 13.71 2.84
C MET A 412 -9.89 12.29 2.98
N GLY A 413 -9.53 11.91 4.21
CA GLY A 413 -9.05 10.59 4.59
C GLY A 413 -9.99 9.46 4.20
N SER A 414 -11.30 9.68 4.39
CA SER A 414 -12.32 8.66 4.18
C SER A 414 -12.86 8.57 2.74
N THR A 415 -12.56 9.56 1.88
CA THR A 415 -13.18 9.69 0.55
C THR A 415 -12.21 9.78 -0.61
N ILE A 416 -10.94 10.13 -0.38
CA ILE A 416 -9.93 10.14 -1.45
C ILE A 416 -9.32 8.74 -1.57
N ASP A 417 -9.49 8.12 -2.73
CA ASP A 417 -9.21 6.72 -2.99
C ASP A 417 -7.80 6.42 -3.51
N SER A 418 -6.83 7.22 -3.04
CA SER A 418 -5.41 7.01 -3.26
C SER A 418 -4.59 7.53 -2.08
N THR A 419 -3.66 6.71 -1.58
CA THR A 419 -2.78 7.08 -0.47
C THR A 419 -1.87 8.28 -0.82
N GLY A 420 -1.44 8.38 -2.09
CA GLY A 420 -0.66 9.54 -2.55
C GLY A 420 -1.51 10.80 -2.64
N ALA A 421 -2.70 10.68 -3.25
CA ALA A 421 -3.60 11.81 -3.44
C ALA A 421 -4.15 12.35 -2.10
N VAL A 422 -4.49 11.47 -1.16
CA VAL A 422 -5.00 11.88 0.16
C VAL A 422 -3.92 12.61 0.98
N ALA A 423 -2.66 12.17 0.86
CA ALA A 423 -1.54 12.87 1.47
C ALA A 423 -1.31 14.24 0.81
N ALA A 424 -1.39 14.34 -0.51
CA ALA A 424 -1.29 15.62 -1.21
C ALA A 424 -2.42 16.59 -0.80
N ALA A 425 -3.66 16.13 -0.80
CA ALA A 425 -4.83 16.92 -0.40
C ALA A 425 -4.74 17.39 1.07
N GLY A 426 -4.38 16.48 1.98
CA GLY A 426 -4.14 16.80 3.38
C GLY A 426 -3.03 17.83 3.56
N ALA A 427 -1.92 17.70 2.82
CA ALA A 427 -0.82 18.65 2.84
C ALA A 427 -1.21 20.03 2.30
N PHE A 428 -2.06 20.10 1.26
CA PHE A 428 -2.60 21.36 0.75
C PHE A 428 -3.46 22.10 1.79
N TYR A 429 -4.09 21.37 2.72
CA TYR A 429 -4.91 21.95 3.78
C TYR A 429 -4.09 22.32 5.02
N GLY A 430 -3.25 21.42 5.53
CA GLY A 430 -2.41 21.66 6.70
C GLY A 430 -1.84 20.37 7.31
N GLN A 431 -0.80 20.52 8.12
CA GLN A 431 -0.06 19.38 8.68
C GLN A 431 -0.94 18.46 9.56
N LYS A 432 -1.85 19.03 10.35
CA LYS A 432 -2.77 18.25 11.19
C LYS A 432 -3.77 17.47 10.33
N ALA A 433 -4.29 18.10 9.28
CA ALA A 433 -5.20 17.44 8.33
C ALA A 433 -4.50 16.30 7.59
N LEU A 434 -3.26 16.48 7.14
CA LEU A 434 -2.44 15.42 6.55
C LEU A 434 -2.34 14.19 7.46
N TYR A 435 -1.97 14.40 8.73
CA TYR A 435 -1.81 13.29 9.69
C TYR A 435 -3.14 12.56 9.91
N VAL A 436 -4.23 13.29 10.09
CA VAL A 436 -5.56 12.69 10.28
C VAL A 436 -5.98 11.93 9.00
N ALA A 437 -5.85 12.55 7.83
CA ALA A 437 -6.26 11.96 6.56
C ALA A 437 -5.49 10.67 6.24
N ALA A 438 -4.17 10.69 6.41
CA ALA A 438 -3.33 9.50 6.21
C ALA A 438 -3.67 8.39 7.21
N THR A 439 -3.98 8.74 8.46
CA THR A 439 -4.37 7.78 9.50
C THR A 439 -5.72 7.15 9.16
N VAL A 440 -6.72 7.95 8.82
CA VAL A 440 -8.06 7.49 8.42
C VAL A 440 -7.99 6.56 7.21
N LYS A 441 -7.22 6.91 6.17
CA LYS A 441 -7.09 6.06 4.99
C LYS A 441 -6.41 4.73 5.32
N MET A 442 -5.36 4.76 6.15
CA MET A 442 -4.69 3.54 6.60
C MET A 442 -5.66 2.59 7.33
N ILE A 443 -6.56 3.14 8.16
CA ILE A 443 -7.57 2.36 8.90
C ILE A 443 -8.53 1.64 7.96
N GLN A 444 -9.00 2.32 6.90
CA GLN A 444 -9.95 1.70 5.96
C GLN A 444 -9.34 0.53 5.18
N ASN A 445 -8.03 0.58 4.87
CA ASN A 445 -7.33 -0.50 4.17
C ASN A 445 -7.40 -1.84 4.94
N ILE A 446 -7.55 -1.78 6.26
CA ILE A 446 -7.62 -2.96 7.12
C ILE A 446 -8.94 -3.73 6.89
N LEU A 447 -10.01 -3.05 6.47
CA LEU A 447 -11.31 -3.70 6.26
C LEU A 447 -11.47 -4.41 4.92
N ILE A 448 -10.53 -4.26 3.98
CA ILE A 448 -10.61 -4.89 2.66
C ILE A 448 -10.89 -6.39 2.79
N GLY A 449 -10.18 -7.06 3.70
CA GLY A 449 -10.34 -8.49 3.94
C GLY A 449 -11.71 -8.91 4.43
N VAL A 450 -12.19 -8.22 5.46
CA VAL A 450 -13.48 -8.49 6.08
C VAL A 450 -14.60 -8.25 5.08
N ILE A 451 -14.51 -7.17 4.30
CA ILE A 451 -15.49 -6.82 3.28
C ILE A 451 -15.46 -7.79 2.12
N ALA A 452 -14.27 -8.15 1.60
CA ALA A 452 -14.14 -9.15 0.55
C ALA A 452 -14.72 -10.50 1.00
N PHE A 453 -14.47 -10.92 2.24
CA PHE A 453 -15.07 -12.11 2.83
C PHE A 453 -16.60 -12.00 2.92
N ALA A 454 -17.11 -10.89 3.45
CA ALA A 454 -18.56 -10.66 3.59
C ALA A 454 -19.26 -10.64 2.23
N VAL A 455 -18.65 -10.00 1.22
CA VAL A 455 -19.15 -9.99 -0.16
C VAL A 455 -19.15 -11.40 -0.74
N ALA A 456 -18.05 -12.16 -0.59
CA ALA A 456 -17.98 -13.54 -1.07
C ALA A 456 -19.08 -14.42 -0.47
N VAL A 457 -19.31 -14.31 0.84
CA VAL A 457 -20.37 -15.04 1.56
C VAL A 457 -21.75 -14.60 1.07
N TYR A 458 -22.00 -13.29 0.95
CA TYR A 458 -23.27 -12.75 0.46
C TYR A 458 -23.57 -13.19 -0.98
N TRP A 459 -22.56 -13.18 -1.87
CA TRP A 459 -22.71 -13.63 -3.25
C TRP A 459 -23.05 -15.11 -3.32
N CYS A 460 -22.31 -15.95 -2.59
CA CYS A 460 -22.54 -17.38 -2.57
C CYS A 460 -23.90 -17.76 -1.95
N ALA A 461 -24.34 -17.05 -0.90
CA ALA A 461 -25.54 -17.39 -0.16
C ALA A 461 -26.83 -16.78 -0.74
N LYS A 462 -26.76 -15.61 -1.41
CA LYS A 462 -27.95 -14.85 -1.83
C LYS A 462 -27.98 -14.46 -3.29
N VAL A 463 -26.85 -14.09 -3.90
CA VAL A 463 -26.86 -13.54 -5.28
C VAL A 463 -26.80 -14.63 -6.33
N ASP A 464 -25.92 -15.61 -6.17
CA ASP A 464 -25.74 -16.71 -7.12
C ASP A 464 -26.71 -17.88 -6.87
N CYS A 465 -27.56 -17.78 -5.84
CA CYS A 465 -28.52 -18.82 -5.50
C CYS A 465 -29.62 -18.95 -6.56
N VAL A 466 -29.87 -20.17 -7.04
CA VAL A 466 -30.97 -20.46 -7.97
C VAL A 466 -32.30 -20.35 -7.19
N PRO A 467 -33.30 -19.60 -7.68
CA PRO A 467 -34.58 -19.47 -7.00
C PRO A 467 -35.22 -20.85 -6.75
N GLY A 468 -35.52 -21.17 -5.48
CA GLY A 468 -36.16 -22.42 -5.08
C GLY A 468 -35.22 -23.53 -4.57
N GLN A 469 -33.90 -23.35 -4.64
CA GLN A 469 -32.93 -24.26 -4.01
C GLN A 469 -32.42 -23.69 -2.68
N GLN A 470 -32.40 -24.53 -1.63
CA GLN A 470 -31.62 -24.23 -0.43
C GLN A 470 -30.15 -24.48 -0.74
N VAL A 471 -29.31 -23.45 -0.62
CA VAL A 471 -27.87 -23.59 -0.81
C VAL A 471 -27.31 -24.45 0.31
N SER A 472 -26.80 -25.63 -0.03
CA SER A 472 -26.09 -26.46 0.95
C SER A 472 -24.80 -25.76 1.40
N TRP A 473 -24.39 -25.95 2.66
CA TRP A 473 -23.08 -25.50 3.16
C TRP A 473 -21.94 -25.91 2.24
N TRP A 474 -22.02 -27.09 1.62
CA TRP A 474 -21.03 -27.58 0.67
C TRP A 474 -21.01 -26.78 -0.64
N GLU A 475 -22.16 -26.31 -1.12
CA GLU A 475 -22.24 -25.48 -2.32
C GLU A 475 -21.64 -24.09 -2.07
N ILE A 476 -21.84 -23.52 -0.87
CA ILE A 476 -21.15 -22.31 -0.44
C ILE A 476 -19.63 -22.54 -0.46
N TRP A 477 -19.15 -23.64 0.11
CA TRP A 477 -17.72 -23.99 0.09
C TRP A 477 -17.16 -24.11 -1.34
N TYR A 478 -17.87 -24.80 -2.25
CA TYR A 478 -17.43 -24.95 -3.64
C TYR A 478 -17.44 -23.65 -4.42
N ARG A 479 -18.36 -22.74 -4.12
CA ARG A 479 -18.44 -21.43 -4.78
C ARG A 479 -17.57 -20.37 -4.11
N PHE A 480 -17.19 -20.53 -2.85
CA PHE A 480 -16.38 -19.53 -2.14
C PHE A 480 -15.02 -19.37 -2.82
N PRO A 481 -14.48 -18.16 -3.03
CA PRO A 481 -13.14 -17.99 -3.61
C PRO A 481 -12.05 -18.40 -2.60
N LYS A 482 -11.24 -19.42 -2.93
CA LYS A 482 -10.37 -20.08 -1.95
C LYS A 482 -9.20 -19.17 -1.55
N PHE A 483 -8.76 -18.29 -2.46
CA PHE A 483 -7.69 -17.33 -2.16
C PHE A 483 -8.02 -16.42 -0.95
N VAL A 484 -9.31 -16.16 -0.66
CA VAL A 484 -9.75 -15.39 0.50
C VAL A 484 -9.37 -16.11 1.81
N ILE A 485 -9.32 -17.44 1.81
CA ILE A 485 -8.80 -18.20 2.95
C ILE A 485 -7.31 -17.90 3.15
N GLY A 486 -6.52 -17.89 2.07
CA GLY A 486 -5.10 -17.55 2.15
C GLY A 486 -4.85 -16.14 2.65
N PHE A 487 -5.65 -15.18 2.19
CA PHE A 487 -5.69 -13.82 2.71
C PHE A 487 -5.93 -13.79 4.24
N MET A 488 -6.99 -14.48 4.71
CA MET A 488 -7.38 -14.48 6.12
C MET A 488 -6.32 -15.17 6.98
N LEU A 489 -5.77 -16.29 6.50
CA LEU A 489 -4.67 -16.99 7.16
C LEU A 489 -3.42 -16.11 7.27
N ALA A 490 -3.05 -15.41 6.20
CA ALA A 490 -1.90 -14.50 6.22
C ALA A 490 -2.11 -13.38 7.26
N SER A 491 -3.30 -12.78 7.32
CA SER A 491 -3.64 -11.75 8.31
C SER A 491 -3.58 -12.27 9.74
N VAL A 492 -4.15 -13.46 10.01
CA VAL A 492 -4.13 -14.07 11.35
C VAL A 492 -2.69 -14.42 11.75
N ILE A 493 -1.93 -15.09 10.89
CA ILE A 493 -0.54 -15.48 11.17
C ILE A 493 0.32 -14.26 11.46
N PHE A 494 0.28 -13.23 10.61
CA PHE A 494 1.07 -12.02 10.82
C PHE A 494 0.61 -11.24 12.05
N SER A 495 -0.68 -11.23 12.38
CA SER A 495 -1.17 -10.62 13.62
C SER A 495 -0.72 -11.37 14.88
N ILE A 496 -0.62 -12.71 14.83
CA ILE A 496 -0.07 -13.52 15.91
C ILE A 496 1.43 -13.23 16.08
N ILE A 497 2.19 -13.19 14.98
CA ILE A 497 3.63 -12.86 15.01
C ILE A 497 3.85 -11.43 15.54
N ASP A 498 3.03 -10.48 15.10
CA ASP A 498 3.06 -9.09 15.58
C ASP A 498 2.75 -8.98 17.07
N GLY A 499 1.80 -9.78 17.58
CA GLY A 499 1.42 -9.80 18.99
C GLY A 499 2.37 -10.58 19.89
N SER A 500 3.21 -11.46 19.35
CA SER A 500 4.17 -12.26 20.12
C SER A 500 5.49 -11.54 20.39
N VAL A 501 5.72 -10.38 19.75
CA VAL A 501 6.94 -9.57 19.88
C VAL A 501 6.62 -8.20 20.48
N SER A 502 7.65 -7.47 20.93
CA SER A 502 7.45 -6.09 21.40
C SER A 502 7.04 -5.16 20.25
N ALA A 503 6.30 -4.08 20.55
CA ALA A 503 5.85 -3.12 19.54
C ALA A 503 7.01 -2.50 18.73
N ASP A 504 8.15 -2.28 19.38
CA ASP A 504 9.37 -1.76 18.75
C ASP A 504 9.98 -2.78 17.79
N TYR A 505 10.05 -4.04 18.20
CA TYR A 505 10.54 -5.14 17.35
C TYR A 505 9.62 -5.34 16.15
N SER A 506 8.30 -5.39 16.36
CA SER A 506 7.32 -5.47 15.27
C SER A 506 7.51 -4.33 14.26
N THR A 507 7.62 -3.09 14.76
CA THR A 507 7.77 -1.92 13.89
C THR A 507 9.04 -2.02 13.05
N ALA A 508 10.17 -2.40 13.63
CA ALA A 508 11.44 -2.48 12.91
C ALA A 508 11.57 -3.67 11.96
N MET A 509 11.09 -4.84 12.37
CA MET A 509 11.31 -6.12 11.66
C MET A 509 10.14 -6.52 10.78
N ILE A 510 8.91 -6.40 11.27
CA ILE A 510 7.71 -6.83 10.55
C ILE A 510 7.27 -5.71 9.62
N ASP A 511 6.91 -4.53 10.15
CA ASP A 511 6.40 -3.42 9.34
C ASP A 511 7.50 -2.85 8.41
N GLN A 512 8.63 -2.45 8.98
CA GLN A 512 9.74 -1.86 8.22
C GLN A 512 10.69 -2.89 7.61
N GLY A 513 10.42 -4.19 7.72
CA GLY A 513 11.21 -5.25 7.10
C GLY A 513 10.36 -6.10 6.17
N VAL A 514 9.78 -7.17 6.71
CA VAL A 514 9.02 -8.19 5.96
C VAL A 514 7.90 -7.60 5.11
N LEU A 515 7.17 -6.61 5.63
CA LEU A 515 6.05 -6.00 4.92
C LEU A 515 6.54 -4.94 3.93
N ARG A 516 6.97 -3.76 4.42
CA ARG A 516 7.32 -2.63 3.54
C ARG A 516 8.59 -2.83 2.72
N GLY A 517 9.50 -3.67 3.18
CA GLY A 517 10.78 -3.93 2.53
C GLY A 517 10.77 -5.18 1.64
N TRP A 518 9.67 -5.93 1.57
CA TRP A 518 9.58 -7.15 0.78
C TRP A 518 8.18 -7.40 0.21
N SER A 519 7.20 -7.83 1.03
CA SER A 519 5.90 -8.29 0.53
C SER A 519 5.14 -7.19 -0.20
N ARG A 520 5.19 -5.95 0.31
CA ARG A 520 4.51 -4.80 -0.29
C ARG A 520 5.06 -4.46 -1.67
N LEU A 521 6.38 -4.49 -1.82
CA LEU A 521 7.04 -4.20 -3.09
C LEU A 521 6.68 -5.27 -4.13
N LEU A 522 6.69 -6.54 -3.73
CA LEU A 522 6.31 -7.66 -4.60
C LEU A 522 4.83 -7.70 -4.95
N ARG A 523 3.96 -7.15 -4.10
CA ARG A 523 2.53 -7.02 -4.37
C ARG A 523 2.22 -5.91 -5.39
N GLU A 524 3.01 -4.84 -5.35
CA GLU A 524 2.87 -3.70 -6.26
C GLU A 524 3.31 -4.07 -7.69
N TRP A 525 4.33 -4.92 -7.84
CA TRP A 525 4.69 -5.56 -9.12
C TRP A 525 3.70 -6.65 -9.52
#